data_AF-A0A8H6E279-F1
#
_entry.id   AF-A0A8H6E279-F1
#
_cell.length_a   1.000
_cell.length_b   1.000
_cell.length_c   1.000
_cell.angle_alpha   90.00
_cell.angle_beta   90.00
_cell.angle_gamma   90.00
#
_symmetry.space_group_name_H-M   'P 1'
#
loop_
_entity.id
_entity.type
_entity.pdbx_description
1 polymer ?
#
loop_
_entity_poly.entity_id
_entity_poly.type
_entity_poly.pdbx_seq_one_letter_code
_entity_poly.pdbx_strand_id
1 'polypeptide(L)'
;MFTTRLPTRTLPKTLASRTFTTLPRTLPRALPKIHHGPQLLQRRPLTTLQKLSRHISQSRKNILRKNPILFPLALFSLATATAIFTYIAYIEYTTVAPQYHKFPPPVADALRTAVYYTEVDLNPPKALQAYKEALRVAIEMGVHPFSDEVVGIKLQVAHMLEKAGLVKAAVEVLERTKGEILGFVEKGSSSKGSGSKGLVQKGGSEGGEGDLEEKKKQQEMAEYEDRQRDRVLKKAVGIEMKLAELYASDYMQDDKKAEAAQVAAVELCLKEMNRRQSLGLHVGGGSEEAWLNVTEIATALSDLAGRYTESEKYELAMPLYLRALDLLRVEEGEAPSCKQVVLLNDVASAMAGQAQSPIRAPDPAKAREQLVDAARQWAQKSIDMAARIQPPVRDQDCDTSCVAATYNLGELAEFQGKGKEAERLYREAKSLAEGLGFEEGVAMTDSALKRVTKK
;
A
#
# COMPACT_ATOMS: atom_id res chain seq x y z
N MET A 1 -9.05 35.67 10.45
CA MET A 1 -10.19 36.61 10.33
C MET A 1 -10.55 36.74 8.86
N PHE A 2 -11.83 36.66 8.50
CA PHE A 2 -12.54 37.43 7.47
C PHE A 2 -13.92 36.79 7.27
N THR A 3 -14.99 37.57 7.26
CA THR A 3 -16.37 37.06 7.21
C THR A 3 -17.23 37.95 6.33
N THR A 4 -18.08 37.34 5.50
CA THR A 4 -19.02 38.02 4.63
C THR A 4 -20.42 37.44 4.81
N ARG A 5 -21.30 38.21 5.45
CA ARG A 5 -22.75 37.95 5.51
C ARG A 5 -23.46 38.87 4.53
N LEU A 6 -24.49 38.37 3.84
CA LEU A 6 -25.51 39.17 3.15
C LEU A 6 -26.93 38.63 3.51
N PRO A 7 -28.00 39.44 3.35
CA PRO A 7 -28.98 39.55 4.44
C PRO A 7 -30.42 39.10 4.11
N THR A 8 -31.24 39.01 5.15
CA THR A 8 -32.70 38.82 5.08
C THR A 8 -33.46 40.11 4.79
N ARG A 9 -34.66 40.03 4.19
CA ARG A 9 -35.54 41.20 3.94
C ARG A 9 -37.04 40.93 4.14
N THR A 10 -37.49 41.20 5.36
CA THR A 10 -38.82 41.71 5.79
C THR A 10 -40.07 41.61 4.87
N LEU A 11 -41.07 40.87 5.39
CA LEU A 11 -42.51 41.23 5.60
C LEU A 11 -42.84 42.75 5.57
N PRO A 12 -44.11 43.24 5.33
CA PRO A 12 -45.25 42.88 6.21
C PRO A 12 -46.74 43.13 5.78
N LYS A 13 -47.68 42.65 6.62
CA LYS A 13 -49.03 43.24 6.96
C LYS A 13 -50.08 43.34 5.83
N THR A 14 -51.39 43.48 6.05
CA THR A 14 -52.30 43.58 7.24
C THR A 14 -53.60 42.78 6.93
N LEU A 15 -54.77 42.79 7.59
CA LEU A 15 -55.42 43.56 8.68
C LEU A 15 -56.40 42.63 9.48
N ALA A 16 -57.42 43.15 10.18
CA ALA A 16 -58.39 42.40 10.99
C ALA A 16 -59.72 43.19 11.19
N SER A 17 -60.62 42.69 12.04
CA SER A 17 -61.92 43.28 12.49
C SER A 17 -63.11 43.19 11.51
N ARG A 18 -64.39 43.10 11.96
CA ARG A 18 -64.96 43.00 13.33
C ARG A 18 -66.36 42.35 13.37
N THR A 19 -66.68 41.77 14.52
CA THR A 19 -67.98 41.62 15.21
C THR A 19 -69.28 42.11 14.55
N PHE A 20 -70.39 41.37 14.75
CA PHE A 20 -71.41 41.78 15.74
C PHE A 20 -72.27 40.61 16.23
N THR A 21 -72.85 40.76 17.43
CA THR A 21 -73.58 39.73 18.19
C THR A 21 -75.01 40.19 18.45
N THR A 22 -76.01 39.31 18.28
CA THR A 22 -77.35 39.49 18.88
C THR A 22 -78.01 38.14 19.20
N LEU A 23 -78.49 38.02 20.43
CA LEU A 23 -79.42 37.02 20.98
C LEU A 23 -80.76 37.76 21.28
N PRO A 24 -81.86 37.11 21.73
CA PRO A 24 -82.21 35.68 21.79
C PRO A 24 -83.58 35.39 21.12
N ARG A 25 -84.25 34.24 21.41
CA ARG A 25 -85.55 34.16 22.14
C ARG A 25 -86.41 32.90 21.82
N THR A 26 -86.67 32.10 22.88
CA THR A 26 -87.78 31.13 23.13
C THR A 26 -88.20 30.02 22.14
N LEU A 27 -88.16 28.79 22.68
CA LEU A 27 -89.12 27.66 22.55
C LEU A 27 -90.60 28.05 22.30
N PRO A 28 -91.47 27.18 21.68
CA PRO A 28 -91.71 25.82 22.19
C PRO A 28 -91.99 24.65 21.20
N ARG A 29 -91.53 23.47 21.65
CA ARG A 29 -92.17 22.13 21.62
C ARG A 29 -93.32 21.86 20.62
N ALA A 30 -93.04 21.01 19.64
CA ALA A 30 -94.02 20.13 18.99
C ALA A 30 -93.43 18.72 18.84
N LEU A 31 -94.27 17.68 18.90
CA LEU A 31 -93.88 16.26 18.75
C LEU A 31 -93.99 15.80 17.27
N PRO A 32 -93.27 14.75 16.85
CA PRO A 32 -92.99 14.51 15.43
C PRO A 32 -94.16 13.90 14.65
N LYS A 33 -94.23 14.22 13.36
CA LYS A 33 -94.84 13.37 12.32
C LYS A 33 -93.79 13.03 11.28
N ILE A 34 -93.64 11.72 11.00
CA ILE A 34 -92.71 11.21 10.00
C ILE A 34 -93.43 11.18 8.64
N HIS A 35 -92.96 11.96 7.68
CA HIS A 35 -93.23 11.76 6.26
C HIS A 35 -91.93 11.88 5.46
N HIS A 36 -91.78 11.06 4.43
CA HIS A 36 -90.56 10.98 3.64
C HIS A 36 -90.48 12.12 2.62
N GLY A 37 -89.36 12.84 2.66
CA GLY A 37 -88.87 13.69 1.55
C GLY A 37 -87.48 13.21 1.12
N PRO A 38 -87.09 13.36 -0.16
CA PRO A 38 -85.82 12.84 -0.67
C PRO A 38 -84.63 13.62 -0.09
N GLN A 39 -83.70 12.92 0.55
CA GLN A 39 -82.46 13.54 1.04
C GLN A 39 -81.47 13.78 -0.11
N LEU A 40 -81.02 15.03 -0.26
CA LEU A 40 -79.89 15.37 -1.12
C LEU A 40 -78.60 14.73 -0.57
N LEU A 41 -77.97 13.87 -1.37
CA LEU A 41 -76.78 13.11 -0.97
C LEU A 41 -75.55 14.01 -0.74
N GLN A 42 -75.27 14.32 0.54
CA GLN A 42 -74.00 14.95 0.94
C GLN A 42 -72.82 14.03 0.65
N ARG A 43 -72.07 14.34 -0.43
CA ARG A 43 -70.82 13.62 -0.77
C ARG A 43 -69.67 14.08 0.13
N ARG A 44 -69.28 13.25 1.11
CA ARG A 44 -68.04 13.46 1.87
C ARG A 44 -66.82 13.39 0.93
N PRO A 45 -65.84 14.32 1.03
CA PRO A 45 -64.61 14.25 0.25
C PRO A 45 -63.70 13.12 0.73
N LEU A 46 -63.16 12.35 -0.22
CA LEU A 46 -62.21 11.25 0.05
C LEU A 46 -60.83 11.79 0.45
N THR A 47 -60.16 11.11 1.38
CA THR A 47 -58.79 11.47 1.79
C THR A 47 -57.78 11.18 0.67
N THR A 48 -56.57 11.76 0.76
CA THR A 48 -55.50 11.58 -0.23
C THR A 48 -55.11 10.11 -0.43
N LEU A 49 -54.99 9.34 0.66
CA LEU A 49 -54.72 7.90 0.61
C LEU A 49 -55.88 7.10 -0.02
N GLN A 50 -57.14 7.47 0.26
CA GLN A 50 -58.31 6.85 -0.38
C GLN A 50 -58.40 7.17 -1.89
N LYS A 51 -58.02 8.39 -2.29
CA LYS A 51 -57.89 8.78 -3.70
C LYS A 51 -56.79 7.97 -4.39
N LEU A 52 -55.59 7.88 -3.79
CA LEU A 52 -54.46 7.10 -4.32
C LEU A 52 -54.83 5.61 -4.47
N SER A 53 -55.40 5.00 -3.42
CA SER A 53 -55.90 3.62 -3.43
C SER A 53 -56.88 3.35 -4.58
N ARG A 54 -57.89 4.23 -4.76
CA ARG A 54 -58.84 4.12 -5.88
C ARG A 54 -58.17 4.32 -7.24
N HIS A 55 -57.24 5.27 -7.36
CA HIS A 55 -56.54 5.54 -8.62
C HIS A 55 -55.65 4.37 -9.05
N ILE A 56 -54.95 3.73 -8.10
CA ILE A 56 -54.18 2.49 -8.32
C ILE A 56 -55.12 1.35 -8.73
N SER A 57 -56.25 1.16 -8.02
CA SER A 57 -57.22 0.09 -8.31
C SER A 57 -57.87 0.22 -9.70
N GLN A 58 -58.22 1.45 -10.10
CA GLN A 58 -58.78 1.74 -11.43
C GLN A 58 -57.71 1.59 -12.53
N SER A 59 -56.52 2.15 -12.31
CA SER A 59 -55.41 2.07 -13.28
C SER A 59 -54.97 0.62 -13.52
N ARG A 60 -54.84 -0.20 -12.48
CA ARG A 60 -54.44 -1.61 -12.57
C ARG A 60 -55.32 -2.40 -13.55
N LYS A 61 -56.64 -2.24 -13.51
CA LYS A 61 -57.58 -2.95 -14.41
C LYS A 61 -57.43 -2.50 -15.87
N ASN A 62 -57.17 -1.22 -16.11
CA ASN A 62 -57.03 -0.69 -17.47
C ASN A 62 -55.66 -1.01 -18.08
N ILE A 63 -54.59 -1.00 -17.28
CA ILE A 63 -53.23 -1.34 -17.73
C ILE A 63 -53.14 -2.84 -18.06
N LEU A 64 -53.67 -3.72 -17.20
CA LEU A 64 -53.74 -5.17 -17.45
C LEU A 64 -54.48 -5.52 -18.75
N ARG A 65 -55.51 -4.75 -19.12
CA ARG A 65 -56.25 -4.96 -20.38
C ARG A 65 -55.51 -4.46 -21.62
N LYS A 66 -54.71 -3.40 -21.50
CA LYS A 66 -53.95 -2.85 -22.64
C LYS A 66 -52.66 -3.62 -22.90
N ASN A 67 -51.96 -4.05 -21.85
CA ASN A 67 -50.66 -4.71 -21.93
C ASN A 67 -50.65 -6.06 -21.19
N PRO A 68 -51.47 -7.05 -21.61
CA PRO A 68 -51.69 -8.29 -20.86
C PRO A 68 -50.44 -9.15 -20.67
N ILE A 69 -49.46 -9.06 -21.59
CA ILE A 69 -48.20 -9.81 -21.53
C ILE A 69 -47.08 -8.97 -20.90
N LEU A 70 -46.93 -7.70 -21.31
CA LEU A 70 -45.83 -6.84 -20.87
C LEU A 70 -45.91 -6.45 -19.39
N PHE A 71 -47.13 -6.24 -18.86
CA PHE A 71 -47.32 -5.82 -17.47
C PHE A 71 -46.95 -6.90 -16.43
N PRO A 72 -47.39 -8.17 -16.53
CA PRO A 72 -46.91 -9.22 -15.62
C PRO A 72 -45.41 -9.49 -15.77
N LEU A 73 -44.84 -9.39 -16.98
CA LEU A 73 -43.38 -9.48 -17.18
C LEU A 73 -42.63 -8.38 -16.42
N ALA A 74 -43.09 -7.12 -16.49
CA ALA A 74 -42.47 -6.00 -15.77
C ALA A 74 -42.60 -6.12 -14.23
N LEU A 75 -43.71 -6.69 -13.73
CA LEU A 75 -43.86 -7.01 -12.30
C LEU A 75 -42.94 -8.15 -11.88
N PHE A 76 -42.80 -9.19 -12.72
CA PHE A 76 -41.91 -10.31 -12.46
C PHE A 76 -40.45 -9.85 -12.45
N SER A 77 -39.99 -9.10 -13.46
CA SER A 77 -38.61 -8.59 -13.51
C SER A 77 -38.28 -7.66 -12.34
N LEU A 78 -39.24 -6.81 -11.89
CA LEU A 78 -39.05 -5.99 -10.69
C LEU A 78 -38.94 -6.84 -9.42
N ALA A 79 -39.77 -7.88 -9.27
CA ALA A 79 -39.68 -8.82 -8.15
C ALA A 79 -38.37 -9.61 -8.16
N THR A 80 -37.94 -10.12 -9.32
CA THR A 80 -36.66 -10.84 -9.50
C THR A 80 -35.48 -9.93 -9.22
N ALA A 81 -35.47 -8.69 -9.73
CA ALA A 81 -34.40 -7.72 -9.45
C ALA A 81 -34.34 -7.36 -7.96
N THR A 82 -35.49 -7.20 -7.30
CA THR A 82 -35.55 -6.97 -5.85
C THR A 82 -35.00 -8.17 -5.08
N ALA A 83 -35.40 -9.39 -5.45
CA ALA A 83 -34.93 -10.63 -4.82
C ALA A 83 -33.41 -10.82 -4.99
N ILE A 84 -32.88 -10.59 -6.19
CA ILE A 84 -31.43 -10.63 -6.48
C ILE A 84 -30.70 -9.57 -5.65
N PHE A 85 -31.21 -8.33 -5.59
CA PHE A 85 -30.59 -7.29 -4.77
C PHE A 85 -30.58 -7.65 -3.28
N THR A 86 -31.68 -8.19 -2.74
CA THR A 86 -31.71 -8.66 -1.34
C THR A 86 -30.83 -9.87 -1.09
N TYR A 87 -30.63 -10.75 -2.09
CA TYR A 87 -29.75 -11.91 -1.99
C TYR A 87 -28.27 -11.51 -2.04
N ILE A 88 -27.91 -10.56 -2.91
CA ILE A 88 -26.58 -9.95 -2.95
C ILE A 88 -26.31 -9.24 -1.62
N ALA A 89 -27.23 -8.40 -1.13
CA ALA A 89 -27.08 -7.73 0.16
C ALA A 89 -27.00 -8.71 1.35
N TYR A 90 -27.67 -9.86 1.27
CA TYR A 90 -27.58 -10.94 2.27
C TYR A 90 -26.22 -11.64 2.22
N ILE A 91 -25.72 -12.01 1.04
CA ILE A 91 -24.35 -12.57 0.87
C ILE A 91 -23.31 -11.57 1.35
N GLU A 92 -23.43 -10.31 0.94
CA GLU A 92 -22.53 -9.22 1.36
C GLU A 92 -22.49 -9.11 2.88
N TYR A 93 -23.65 -9.08 3.55
CA TYR A 93 -23.72 -8.97 5.01
C TYR A 93 -23.25 -10.23 5.76
N THR A 94 -23.62 -11.43 5.30
CA THR A 94 -23.37 -12.68 6.04
C THR A 94 -22.07 -13.40 5.68
N THR A 95 -21.57 -13.17 4.46
CA THR A 95 -20.50 -13.98 3.87
C THR A 95 -19.26 -13.14 3.57
N VAL A 96 -19.43 -11.92 3.03
CA VAL A 96 -18.29 -11.12 2.53
C VAL A 96 -17.84 -10.01 3.51
N ALA A 97 -18.77 -9.33 4.20
CA ALA A 97 -18.44 -8.34 5.23
C ALA A 97 -17.59 -8.92 6.39
N PRO A 98 -17.77 -10.18 6.84
CA PRO A 98 -16.84 -10.83 7.78
C PRO A 98 -15.47 -11.17 7.20
N GLN A 99 -15.31 -11.21 5.88
CA GLN A 99 -14.05 -11.53 5.20
C GLN A 99 -13.20 -10.28 4.92
N TYR A 100 -13.82 -9.11 4.75
CA TYR A 100 -13.10 -7.86 4.46
C TYR A 100 -12.23 -7.30 5.61
N HIS A 101 -12.26 -7.90 6.80
CA HIS A 101 -11.35 -7.55 7.89
C HIS A 101 -11.04 -8.75 8.77
N LYS A 102 -9.77 -9.15 8.84
CA LYS A 102 -9.24 -10.21 9.72
C LYS A 102 -9.26 -9.83 11.22
N PHE A 103 -9.66 -8.61 11.55
CA PHE A 103 -9.79 -8.11 12.91
C PHE A 103 -11.14 -8.52 13.51
N PRO A 104 -11.20 -9.01 14.76
CA PRO A 104 -12.47 -9.18 15.47
C PRO A 104 -13.26 -7.86 15.50
N PRO A 105 -14.61 -7.87 15.42
CA PRO A 105 -15.40 -6.64 15.29
C PRO A 105 -15.09 -5.54 16.33
N PRO A 106 -14.87 -5.85 17.63
CA PRO A 106 -14.49 -4.83 18.62
C PRO A 106 -13.14 -4.14 18.33
N VAL A 107 -12.19 -4.86 17.72
CA VAL A 107 -10.90 -4.28 17.28
C VAL A 107 -11.12 -3.40 16.05
N ALA A 108 -11.97 -3.83 15.12
CA ALA A 108 -12.30 -3.06 13.92
C ALA A 108 -13.03 -1.74 14.24
N ASP A 109 -13.90 -1.73 15.27
CA ASP A 109 -14.58 -0.51 15.74
C ASP A 109 -13.59 0.52 16.29
N ALA A 110 -12.63 0.08 17.11
CA ALA A 110 -11.53 0.93 17.59
C ALA A 110 -10.65 1.42 16.42
N LEU A 111 -10.32 0.55 15.46
CA LEU A 111 -9.49 0.92 14.30
C LEU A 111 -10.18 1.91 13.34
N ARG A 112 -11.51 1.82 13.13
CA ARG A 112 -12.23 2.84 12.34
C ARG A 112 -12.14 4.23 13.00
N THR A 113 -12.15 4.28 14.33
CA THR A 113 -11.93 5.53 15.07
C THR A 113 -10.48 6.03 14.94
N ALA A 114 -9.50 5.13 14.97
CA ALA A 114 -8.09 5.49 14.80
C ALA A 114 -7.80 6.03 13.40
N VAL A 115 -8.22 5.30 12.35
CA VAL A 115 -8.05 5.68 10.94
C VAL A 115 -8.75 6.99 10.62
N TYR A 116 -9.94 7.27 11.17
CA TYR A 116 -10.59 8.57 11.03
C TYR A 116 -9.68 9.72 11.50
N TYR A 117 -9.02 9.55 12.66
CA TYR A 117 -8.09 10.54 13.20
C TYR A 117 -6.67 10.51 12.61
N THR A 118 -6.43 9.65 11.61
CA THR A 118 -5.19 9.62 10.79
C THR A 118 -5.42 10.16 9.37
N GLU A 119 -6.59 9.89 8.78
CA GLU A 119 -6.92 10.20 7.38
C GLU A 119 -7.88 11.39 7.18
N VAL A 120 -8.80 11.65 8.11
CA VAL A 120 -9.90 12.63 7.91
C VAL A 120 -9.74 13.87 8.78
N ASP A 121 -9.46 13.70 10.07
CA ASP A 121 -9.22 14.77 11.04
C ASP A 121 -7.90 14.46 11.77
N LEU A 122 -6.74 14.82 11.19
CA LEU A 122 -5.43 14.39 11.69
C LEU A 122 -5.20 14.86 13.14
N ASN A 123 -5.38 13.93 14.09
CA ASN A 123 -5.43 14.24 15.51
C ASN A 123 -4.64 13.18 16.31
N PRO A 124 -3.30 13.31 16.36
CA PRO A 124 -2.42 12.26 16.88
C PRO A 124 -2.75 11.77 18.30
N PRO A 125 -3.13 12.63 19.27
CA PRO A 125 -3.53 12.16 20.60
C PRO A 125 -4.76 11.23 20.57
N LYS A 126 -5.79 11.57 19.78
CA LYS A 126 -7.00 10.74 19.65
C LYS A 126 -6.74 9.46 18.85
N ALA A 127 -6.01 9.57 17.73
CA ALA A 127 -5.62 8.43 16.91
C ALA A 127 -4.82 7.42 17.75
N LEU A 128 -3.80 7.89 18.49
CA LEU A 128 -2.98 7.07 19.38
C LEU A 128 -3.79 6.42 20.51
N GLN A 129 -4.79 7.11 21.07
CA GLN A 129 -5.70 6.52 22.05
C GLN A 129 -6.51 5.37 21.45
N ALA A 130 -7.08 5.55 20.25
CA ALA A 130 -7.85 4.53 19.55
C ALA A 130 -6.99 3.34 19.08
N TYR A 131 -5.76 3.57 18.59
CA TYR A 131 -4.82 2.49 18.26
C TYR A 131 -4.38 1.70 19.51
N LYS A 132 -4.15 2.36 20.65
CA LYS A 132 -3.86 1.68 21.93
C LYS A 132 -5.01 0.78 22.38
N GLU A 133 -6.25 1.26 22.23
CA GLU A 133 -7.44 0.48 22.54
C GLU A 133 -7.59 -0.72 21.59
N ALA A 134 -7.38 -0.53 20.28
CA ALA A 134 -7.37 -1.63 19.32
C ALA A 134 -6.32 -2.71 19.65
N LEU A 135 -5.11 -2.32 20.08
CA LEU A 135 -4.08 -3.26 20.53
C LEU A 135 -4.47 -3.99 21.83
N ARG A 136 -5.06 -3.29 22.80
CA ARG A 136 -5.56 -3.89 24.06
C ARG A 136 -6.63 -4.95 23.77
N VAL A 137 -7.64 -4.58 22.98
CA VAL A 137 -8.75 -5.45 22.62
C VAL A 137 -8.30 -6.62 21.73
N ALA A 138 -7.29 -6.44 20.87
CA ALA A 138 -6.71 -7.55 20.11
C ALA A 138 -6.05 -8.61 21.01
N ILE A 139 -5.32 -8.19 22.05
CA ILE A 139 -4.74 -9.10 23.05
C ILE A 139 -5.83 -9.81 23.86
N GLU A 140 -6.87 -9.08 24.29
CA GLU A 140 -8.00 -9.66 25.04
C GLU A 140 -8.84 -10.64 24.21
N MET A 141 -8.91 -10.44 22.89
CA MET A 141 -9.52 -11.37 21.92
C MET A 141 -8.59 -12.52 21.50
N GLY A 142 -7.40 -12.65 22.11
CA GLY A 142 -6.45 -13.73 21.84
C GLY A 142 -5.73 -13.66 20.49
N VAL A 143 -5.74 -12.50 19.82
CA VAL A 143 -5.05 -12.31 18.53
C VAL A 143 -3.54 -12.34 18.75
N HIS A 144 -2.82 -13.15 17.97
CA HIS A 144 -1.39 -13.37 18.16
C HIS A 144 -0.59 -12.06 18.11
N PRO A 145 0.32 -11.77 19.08
CA PRO A 145 1.06 -10.50 19.13
C PRO A 145 1.98 -10.23 17.91
N PHE A 146 2.35 -11.30 17.20
CA PHE A 146 3.13 -11.28 15.97
C PHE A 146 2.31 -11.70 14.74
N SER A 147 0.98 -11.55 14.82
CA SER A 147 0.10 -11.64 13.64
C SER A 147 0.38 -10.50 12.65
N ASP A 148 -0.05 -10.69 11.41
CA ASP A 148 -0.01 -9.63 10.40
C ASP A 148 -0.78 -8.38 10.86
N GLU A 149 -1.89 -8.63 11.53
CA GLU A 149 -2.89 -7.72 12.05
C GLU A 149 -2.31 -6.83 13.16
N VAL A 150 -1.77 -7.43 14.23
CA VAL A 150 -1.25 -6.69 15.39
C VAL A 150 0.01 -5.89 15.04
N VAL A 151 0.91 -6.45 14.23
CA VAL A 151 2.08 -5.69 13.72
C VAL A 151 1.63 -4.59 12.77
N GLY A 152 0.61 -4.83 11.94
CA GLY A 152 0.02 -3.82 11.06
C GLY A 152 -0.51 -2.59 11.83
N ILE A 153 -1.13 -2.78 13.00
CA ILE A 153 -1.54 -1.67 13.87
C ILE A 153 -0.33 -0.86 14.35
N LYS A 154 0.77 -1.52 14.76
CA LYS A 154 2.00 -0.81 15.20
C LYS A 154 2.62 0.03 14.09
N LEU A 155 2.65 -0.49 12.86
CA LEU A 155 3.11 0.25 11.67
C LEU A 155 2.20 1.44 11.34
N GLN A 156 0.89 1.29 11.48
CA GLN A 156 -0.08 2.39 11.30
C GLN A 156 0.06 3.49 12.36
N VAL A 157 0.44 3.14 13.61
CA VAL A 157 0.81 4.15 14.62
C VAL A 157 2.05 4.93 14.20
N ALA A 158 3.09 4.27 13.69
CA ALA A 158 4.29 4.95 13.20
C ALA A 158 3.98 5.88 12.01
N HIS A 159 3.23 5.39 11.02
CA HIS A 159 2.81 6.20 9.87
C HIS A 159 1.97 7.43 10.27
N MET A 160 1.04 7.28 11.22
CA MET A 160 0.25 8.40 11.75
C MET A 160 1.13 9.45 12.43
N LEU A 161 2.16 9.03 13.18
CA LEU A 161 3.10 9.94 13.83
C LEU A 161 3.99 10.66 12.81
N GLU A 162 4.49 9.94 11.80
CA GLU A 162 5.25 10.49 10.67
C GLU A 162 4.44 11.56 9.92
N LYS A 163 3.21 11.23 9.52
CA LYS A 163 2.25 12.11 8.83
C LYS A 163 1.90 13.37 9.64
N ALA A 164 2.04 13.31 10.96
CA ALA A 164 1.86 14.43 11.88
C ALA A 164 3.14 15.25 12.13
N GLY A 165 4.25 14.96 11.44
CA GLY A 165 5.56 15.59 11.65
C GLY A 165 6.28 15.12 12.93
N LEU A 166 5.74 14.11 13.63
CA LEU A 166 6.30 13.55 14.87
C LEU A 166 7.32 12.44 14.55
N VAL A 167 8.22 12.71 13.59
CA VAL A 167 9.18 11.75 13.00
C VAL A 167 9.94 10.95 14.06
N LYS A 168 10.46 11.64 15.09
CA LYS A 168 11.17 10.97 16.19
C LYS A 168 10.31 9.93 16.93
N ALA A 169 9.02 10.22 17.15
CA ALA A 169 8.11 9.28 17.80
C ALA A 169 7.73 8.11 16.87
N ALA A 170 7.67 8.34 15.54
CA ALA A 170 7.53 7.26 14.56
C ALA A 170 8.75 6.31 14.61
N VAL A 171 9.97 6.86 14.62
CA VAL A 171 11.22 6.11 14.79
C VAL A 171 11.22 5.30 16.10
N GLU A 172 10.84 5.91 17.23
CA GLU A 172 10.75 5.21 18.52
C GLU A 172 9.75 4.03 18.51
N VAL A 173 8.63 4.15 17.79
CA VAL A 173 7.65 3.05 17.60
C VAL A 173 8.20 1.96 16.67
N LEU A 174 8.91 2.34 15.60
CA LEU A 174 9.50 1.40 14.64
C LEU A 174 10.65 0.59 15.26
N GLU A 175 11.63 1.25 15.89
CA GLU A 175 12.74 0.60 16.61
C GLU A 175 12.23 -0.41 17.65
N ARG A 176 11.22 0.00 18.43
CA ARG A 176 10.57 -0.88 19.41
C ARG A 176 9.90 -2.07 18.74
N THR A 177 9.13 -1.85 17.67
CA THR A 177 8.39 -2.91 16.97
C THR A 177 9.36 -3.92 16.34
N LYS A 178 10.46 -3.45 15.75
CA LYS A 178 11.57 -4.28 15.28
C LYS A 178 12.19 -5.11 16.40
N GLY A 179 12.55 -4.49 17.52
CA GLY A 179 13.16 -5.19 18.66
C GLY A 179 12.26 -6.29 19.25
N GLU A 180 10.94 -6.02 19.34
CA GLU A 180 9.95 -7.02 19.73
C GLU A 180 9.88 -8.20 18.74
N ILE A 181 9.95 -7.93 17.42
CA ILE A 181 9.94 -8.95 16.36
C ILE A 181 11.22 -9.80 16.35
N LEU A 182 12.41 -9.18 16.34
CA LEU A 182 13.68 -9.90 16.30
C LEU A 182 13.85 -10.80 17.54
N GLY A 183 13.50 -10.28 18.72
CA GLY A 183 13.50 -11.05 19.96
C GLY A 183 12.45 -12.17 20.04
N PHE A 184 11.51 -12.26 19.09
CA PHE A 184 10.62 -13.41 18.89
C PHE A 184 11.25 -14.44 17.93
N VAL A 185 11.77 -13.97 16.78
CA VAL A 185 12.47 -14.79 15.79
C VAL A 185 13.67 -15.54 16.40
N GLU A 186 14.45 -14.90 17.27
CA GLU A 186 15.58 -15.51 17.99
C GLU A 186 15.15 -16.61 18.98
N LYS A 187 14.06 -16.40 19.74
CA LYS A 187 13.54 -17.37 20.71
C LYS A 187 13.01 -18.63 20.02
N GLY A 188 12.25 -18.48 18.94
CA GLY A 188 11.78 -19.60 18.13
C GLY A 188 12.94 -20.42 17.54
N SER A 189 13.99 -19.72 17.08
CA SER A 189 15.21 -20.36 16.55
C SER A 189 15.97 -21.13 17.63
N SER A 190 16.10 -20.56 18.84
CA SER A 190 16.76 -21.20 19.99
C SER A 190 16.03 -22.47 20.45
N SER A 191 14.69 -22.44 20.50
CA SER A 191 13.86 -23.60 20.89
C SER A 191 14.12 -24.82 19.99
N LYS A 192 14.17 -24.61 18.67
CA LYS A 192 14.41 -25.67 17.69
C LYS A 192 15.83 -26.25 17.74
N GLY A 193 16.83 -25.42 18.04
CA GLY A 193 18.23 -25.84 18.16
C GLY A 193 18.46 -26.94 19.20
N SER A 194 17.71 -26.94 20.30
CA SER A 194 17.78 -27.98 21.33
C SER A 194 17.00 -29.26 20.98
N GLY A 195 15.91 -29.17 20.20
CA GLY A 195 15.10 -30.34 19.84
C GLY A 195 15.80 -31.32 18.87
N SER A 196 16.59 -30.81 17.93
CA SER A 196 17.17 -31.60 16.82
C SER A 196 18.21 -32.65 17.24
N LYS A 197 18.65 -32.71 18.51
CA LYS A 197 19.60 -33.72 19.01
C LYS A 197 18.94 -34.85 19.83
N GLY A 198 17.62 -34.81 20.05
CA GLY A 198 16.92 -35.76 20.93
C GLY A 198 16.26 -36.97 20.26
N LEU A 199 16.15 -37.01 18.92
CA LEU A 199 15.31 -37.97 18.20
C LEU A 199 16.06 -39.19 17.64
N VAL A 200 16.81 -39.89 18.50
CA VAL A 200 17.38 -41.22 18.20
C VAL A 200 17.13 -42.18 19.36
N GLN A 201 16.17 -43.09 19.17
CA GLN A 201 15.71 -44.12 20.13
C GLN A 201 15.05 -43.53 21.41
N LYS A 202 13.97 -44.10 21.95
CA LYS A 202 13.79 -45.54 22.23
C LYS A 202 12.34 -45.87 22.59
N GLY A 203 11.93 -47.13 22.38
CA GLY A 203 10.85 -47.79 23.12
C GLY A 203 9.41 -47.45 22.69
N GLY A 204 8.59 -48.50 22.53
CA GLY A 204 7.14 -48.33 22.40
C GLY A 204 6.47 -48.22 23.77
N SER A 205 5.40 -47.43 23.83
CA SER A 205 4.38 -47.47 24.88
C SER A 205 3.04 -47.10 24.26
N GLU A 206 1.94 -47.60 24.81
CA GLU A 206 0.62 -47.55 24.19
C GLU A 206 -0.03 -46.16 24.39
N GLY A 207 0.18 -45.26 23.42
CA GLY A 207 -0.49 -43.96 23.38
C GLY A 207 -1.93 -44.10 22.91
N GLY A 208 -2.89 -43.76 23.78
CA GLY A 208 -4.32 -43.69 23.42
C GLY A 208 -4.64 -42.54 22.45
N GLU A 209 -5.88 -42.48 21.96
CA GLU A 209 -6.28 -41.53 20.91
C GLU A 209 -6.05 -40.05 21.29
N GLY A 210 -6.26 -39.69 22.56
CA GLY A 210 -5.98 -38.33 23.07
C GLY A 210 -4.49 -37.96 23.01
N ASP A 211 -3.61 -38.93 23.22
CA ASP A 211 -2.15 -38.78 23.14
C ASP A 211 -1.68 -38.47 21.70
N LEU A 212 -2.47 -38.83 20.70
CA LEU A 212 -2.26 -38.53 19.29
C LEU A 212 -2.89 -37.19 18.89
N GLU A 213 -4.06 -36.85 19.44
CA GLU A 213 -4.73 -35.57 19.19
C GLU A 213 -3.96 -34.39 19.80
N GLU A 214 -3.38 -34.55 21.00
CA GLU A 214 -2.57 -33.50 21.62
C GLU A 214 -1.26 -33.26 20.85
N LYS A 215 -0.60 -34.32 20.36
CA LYS A 215 0.60 -34.21 19.52
C LYS A 215 0.30 -33.48 18.19
N LYS A 216 -0.86 -33.72 17.58
CA LYS A 216 -1.31 -32.97 16.39
C LYS A 216 -1.48 -31.48 16.69
N LYS A 217 -2.19 -31.13 17.78
CA LYS A 217 -2.37 -29.72 18.18
C LYS A 217 -1.03 -29.02 18.48
N GLN A 218 -0.07 -29.72 19.10
CA GLN A 218 1.28 -29.20 19.31
C GLN A 218 2.04 -28.96 17.98
N GLN A 219 1.86 -29.84 16.98
CA GLN A 219 2.43 -29.66 15.64
C GLN A 219 1.76 -28.50 14.88
N GLU A 220 0.43 -28.44 14.85
CA GLU A 220 -0.36 -27.37 14.22
C GLU A 220 0.00 -25.98 14.78
N MET A 221 0.20 -25.88 16.10
CA MET A 221 0.65 -24.65 16.76
C MET A 221 2.10 -24.28 16.41
N ALA A 222 3.01 -25.27 16.32
CA ALA A 222 4.39 -25.01 15.90
C ALA A 222 4.46 -24.51 14.44
N GLU A 223 3.68 -25.11 13.53
CA GLU A 223 3.55 -24.66 12.14
C GLU A 223 2.87 -23.28 12.03
N TYR A 224 1.97 -22.93 12.95
CA TYR A 224 1.39 -21.58 13.03
C TYR A 224 2.44 -20.54 13.45
N GLU A 225 3.21 -20.82 14.50
CA GLU A 225 4.31 -19.97 14.99
C GLU A 225 5.41 -19.75 13.93
N ASP A 226 5.79 -20.80 13.19
CA ASP A 226 6.71 -20.67 12.05
C ASP A 226 6.18 -19.73 10.96
N ARG A 227 4.89 -19.86 10.62
CA ARG A 227 4.26 -18.96 9.64
C ARG A 227 4.20 -17.52 10.16
N GLN A 228 4.04 -17.29 11.47
CA GLN A 228 4.13 -15.95 12.04
C GLN A 228 5.57 -15.43 11.99
N ARG A 229 6.57 -16.22 12.41
CA ARG A 229 8.00 -15.90 12.35
C ARG A 229 8.40 -15.35 10.99
N ASP A 230 8.07 -16.07 9.93
CA ASP A 230 8.46 -15.71 8.57
C ASP A 230 7.77 -14.41 8.11
N ARG A 231 6.47 -14.25 8.41
CA ARG A 231 5.70 -13.03 8.12
C ARG A 231 6.27 -11.80 8.83
N VAL A 232 6.54 -11.88 10.13
CA VAL A 232 7.09 -10.72 10.86
C VAL A 232 8.55 -10.45 10.52
N LEU A 233 9.33 -11.46 10.15
CA LEU A 233 10.70 -11.26 9.67
C LEU A 233 10.74 -10.47 8.35
N LYS A 234 9.77 -10.66 7.45
CA LYS A 234 9.57 -9.78 6.28
C LYS A 234 9.24 -8.35 6.71
N LYS A 235 8.41 -8.16 7.75
CA LYS A 235 8.11 -6.82 8.30
C LYS A 235 9.32 -6.18 8.98
N ALA A 236 10.21 -6.95 9.63
CA ALA A 236 11.43 -6.42 10.23
C ALA A 236 12.36 -5.79 9.17
N VAL A 237 12.50 -6.42 8.00
CA VAL A 237 13.23 -5.83 6.86
C VAL A 237 12.58 -4.53 6.41
N GLY A 238 11.25 -4.50 6.19
CA GLY A 238 10.53 -3.27 5.83
C GLY A 238 10.63 -2.15 6.88
N ILE A 239 10.67 -2.50 8.16
CA ILE A 239 10.90 -1.54 9.26
C ILE A 239 12.32 -0.97 9.19
N GLU A 240 13.34 -1.79 8.96
CA GLU A 240 14.72 -1.30 8.81
C GLU A 240 14.89 -0.40 7.57
N MET A 241 14.22 -0.70 6.46
CA MET A 241 14.22 0.17 5.28
C MET A 241 13.55 1.53 5.60
N LYS A 242 12.39 1.53 6.27
CA LYS A 242 11.72 2.78 6.67
C LYS A 242 12.50 3.56 7.75
N LEU A 243 13.19 2.88 8.66
CA LEU A 243 14.12 3.52 9.60
C LEU A 243 15.28 4.18 8.84
N ALA A 244 15.83 3.52 7.82
CA ALA A 244 16.91 4.05 6.99
C ALA A 244 16.50 5.29 6.16
N GLU A 245 15.22 5.40 5.79
CA GLU A 245 14.62 6.58 5.17
C GLU A 245 14.44 7.70 6.21
N LEU A 246 13.77 7.41 7.34
CA LEU A 246 13.49 8.41 8.39
C LEU A 246 14.76 8.97 9.02
N TYR A 247 15.81 8.17 9.22
CA TYR A 247 17.10 8.65 9.75
C TYR A 247 17.84 9.57 8.77
N ALA A 248 17.74 9.34 7.46
CA ALA A 248 18.34 10.21 6.44
C ALA A 248 17.51 11.47 6.12
N SER A 249 16.25 11.53 6.55
CA SER A 249 15.40 12.70 6.34
C SER A 249 15.96 13.99 6.96
N ASP A 250 15.60 15.14 6.38
CA ASP A 250 15.96 16.48 6.86
C ASP A 250 15.62 16.75 8.34
N TYR A 251 14.70 15.98 8.91
CA TYR A 251 14.29 16.08 10.31
C TYR A 251 15.24 15.37 11.30
N MET A 252 16.05 14.42 10.82
CA MET A 252 16.87 13.52 11.63
C MET A 252 18.36 13.64 11.32
N GLN A 253 18.73 13.70 10.03
CA GLN A 253 20.10 13.90 9.52
C GLN A 253 21.16 13.00 10.21
N ASP A 254 20.81 11.71 10.38
CA ASP A 254 21.64 10.70 11.04
C ASP A 254 22.01 9.58 10.05
N ASP A 255 22.80 9.96 9.03
CA ASP A 255 23.26 9.07 7.96
C ASP A 255 23.92 7.79 8.47
N LYS A 256 24.52 7.84 9.67
CA LYS A 256 25.17 6.68 10.31
C LYS A 256 24.14 5.65 10.78
N LYS A 257 23.04 6.08 11.40
CA LYS A 257 21.93 5.17 11.69
C LYS A 257 21.18 4.76 10.43
N ALA A 258 21.09 5.64 9.44
CA ALA A 258 20.48 5.32 8.16
C ALA A 258 21.23 4.18 7.44
N GLU A 259 22.56 4.29 7.32
CA GLU A 259 23.47 3.27 6.79
C GLU A 259 23.37 1.98 7.61
N ALA A 260 23.41 2.06 8.95
CA ALA A 260 23.29 0.89 9.82
C ALA A 260 21.94 0.14 9.65
N ALA A 261 20.83 0.85 9.48
CA ALA A 261 19.52 0.25 9.26
C ALA A 261 19.41 -0.42 7.87
N GLN A 262 19.93 0.21 6.81
CA GLN A 262 20.03 -0.44 5.49
C GLN A 262 20.91 -1.71 5.53
N VAL A 263 22.07 -1.65 6.20
CA VAL A 263 22.95 -2.82 6.40
C VAL A 263 22.21 -3.92 7.17
N ALA A 264 21.47 -3.58 8.22
CA ALA A 264 20.68 -4.55 8.98
C ALA A 264 19.57 -5.20 8.14
N ALA A 265 18.88 -4.44 7.29
CA ALA A 265 17.90 -4.97 6.34
C ALA A 265 18.54 -5.98 5.37
N VAL A 266 19.66 -5.62 4.75
CA VAL A 266 20.42 -6.49 3.83
C VAL A 266 20.94 -7.74 4.55
N GLU A 267 21.46 -7.61 5.77
CA GLU A 267 21.88 -8.74 6.58
C GLU A 267 20.72 -9.69 6.90
N LEU A 268 19.54 -9.18 7.26
CA LEU A 268 18.35 -10.00 7.50
C LEU A 268 17.91 -10.74 6.22
N CYS A 269 17.88 -10.05 5.07
CA CYS A 269 17.64 -10.64 3.75
C CYS A 269 18.58 -11.81 3.46
N LEU A 270 19.89 -11.60 3.58
CA LEU A 270 20.91 -12.60 3.24
C LEU A 270 20.94 -13.76 4.24
N LYS A 271 20.79 -13.51 5.55
CA LYS A 271 20.77 -14.57 6.58
C LYS A 271 19.58 -15.51 6.41
N GLU A 272 18.39 -14.97 6.17
CA GLU A 272 17.17 -15.76 6.00
C GLU A 272 17.08 -16.44 4.62
N MET A 273 17.60 -15.81 3.55
CA MET A 273 17.83 -16.46 2.26
C MET A 273 18.72 -17.70 2.42
N ASN A 274 19.87 -17.56 3.09
CA ASN A 274 20.79 -18.66 3.35
C ASN A 274 20.14 -19.75 4.23
N ARG A 275 19.31 -19.38 5.22
CA ARG A 275 18.52 -20.32 6.04
C ARG A 275 17.53 -21.12 5.19
N ARG A 276 16.85 -20.48 4.24
CA ARG A 276 15.88 -21.15 3.35
C ARG A 276 16.58 -22.14 2.44
N GLN A 277 17.66 -21.71 1.79
CA GLN A 277 18.48 -22.56 0.92
C GLN A 277 19.04 -23.77 1.66
N SER A 278 19.56 -23.62 2.89
CA SER A 278 20.09 -24.74 3.68
C SER A 278 19.02 -25.72 4.20
N LEU A 279 17.74 -25.32 4.19
CA LEU A 279 16.59 -26.15 4.53
C LEU A 279 15.82 -26.69 3.30
N GLY A 280 16.27 -26.38 2.07
CA GLY A 280 15.55 -26.72 0.84
C GLY A 280 14.23 -25.96 0.63
N LEU A 281 14.01 -24.87 1.39
CA LEU A 281 12.83 -24.01 1.27
C LEU A 281 13.02 -23.01 0.12
N HIS A 282 11.93 -22.65 -0.55
CA HIS A 282 11.98 -21.67 -1.63
C HIS A 282 12.40 -20.27 -1.15
N VAL A 283 13.14 -19.58 -2.01
CA VAL A 283 13.41 -18.14 -1.99
C VAL A 283 12.85 -17.60 -3.30
N GLY A 284 12.11 -16.49 -3.27
CA GLY A 284 11.35 -16.03 -4.44
C GLY A 284 9.95 -16.62 -4.55
N GLY A 285 9.28 -16.31 -5.66
CA GLY A 285 7.91 -16.76 -5.95
C GLY A 285 6.80 -15.85 -5.40
N GLY A 286 5.58 -16.07 -5.92
CA GLY A 286 4.37 -15.29 -5.63
C GLY A 286 3.25 -16.06 -4.93
N SER A 287 3.55 -17.14 -4.21
CA SER A 287 2.58 -17.82 -3.34
C SER A 287 2.38 -17.05 -2.02
N GLU A 288 1.26 -17.27 -1.31
CA GLU A 288 1.06 -16.70 0.04
C GLU A 288 2.02 -17.26 1.11
N GLU A 289 2.82 -18.26 0.74
CA GLU A 289 3.84 -18.92 1.55
C GLU A 289 5.26 -18.42 1.22
N ALA A 290 5.44 -17.72 0.09
CA ALA A 290 6.68 -17.05 -0.26
C ALA A 290 6.96 -15.90 0.73
N TRP A 291 8.24 -15.69 1.02
CA TRP A 291 8.70 -14.76 2.06
C TRP A 291 8.95 -13.37 1.45
N LEU A 292 10.20 -12.89 1.43
CA LEU A 292 10.61 -11.88 0.47
C LEU A 292 10.72 -12.55 -0.91
N ASN A 293 10.18 -11.89 -1.93
CA ASN A 293 10.47 -12.25 -3.31
C ASN A 293 11.89 -11.78 -3.69
N VAL A 294 12.44 -12.32 -4.78
CA VAL A 294 13.83 -12.03 -5.16
C VAL A 294 14.01 -10.56 -5.54
N THR A 295 12.98 -9.90 -6.07
CA THR A 295 12.98 -8.46 -6.36
C THR A 295 13.13 -7.61 -5.10
N GLU A 296 12.38 -7.89 -4.02
CA GLU A 296 12.47 -7.15 -2.75
C GLU A 296 13.88 -7.24 -2.12
N ILE A 297 14.53 -8.40 -2.25
CA ILE A 297 15.93 -8.59 -1.83
C ILE A 297 16.89 -7.79 -2.73
N ALA A 298 16.66 -7.80 -4.05
CA ALA A 298 17.45 -7.00 -4.99
C ALA A 298 17.30 -5.49 -4.75
N THR A 299 16.10 -5.00 -4.41
CA THR A 299 15.85 -3.60 -4.03
C THR A 299 16.59 -3.24 -2.74
N ALA A 300 16.49 -4.04 -1.68
CA ALA A 300 17.23 -3.77 -0.44
C ALA A 300 18.76 -3.71 -0.64
N LEU A 301 19.29 -4.51 -1.59
CA LEU A 301 20.69 -4.46 -2.00
C LEU A 301 21.02 -3.20 -2.83
N SER A 302 20.18 -2.81 -3.78
CA SER A 302 20.39 -1.60 -4.61
C SER A 302 20.29 -0.31 -3.79
N ASP A 303 19.41 -0.23 -2.81
CA ASP A 303 19.22 0.98 -2.00
C ASP A 303 20.45 1.26 -1.11
N LEU A 304 21.05 0.20 -0.53
CA LEU A 304 22.32 0.29 0.19
C LEU A 304 23.49 0.60 -0.76
N ALA A 305 23.48 0.03 -1.97
CA ALA A 305 24.46 0.32 -2.99
C ALA A 305 24.39 1.78 -3.48
N GLY A 306 23.17 2.33 -3.60
CA GLY A 306 22.89 3.74 -3.90
C GLY A 306 23.53 4.65 -2.88
N ARG A 307 23.22 4.45 -1.60
CA ARG A 307 23.86 5.20 -0.49
C ARG A 307 25.38 5.08 -0.48
N TYR A 308 25.94 3.92 -0.84
CA TYR A 308 27.38 3.76 -0.98
C TYR A 308 27.96 4.51 -2.20
N THR A 309 27.26 4.56 -3.34
CA THR A 309 27.64 5.42 -4.48
C THR A 309 27.57 6.91 -4.13
N GLU A 310 26.51 7.36 -3.45
CA GLU A 310 26.36 8.74 -2.94
C GLU A 310 27.47 9.12 -1.94
N SER A 311 27.91 8.15 -1.13
CA SER A 311 29.00 8.31 -0.15
C SER A 311 30.41 8.17 -0.74
N GLU A 312 30.56 8.08 -2.07
CA GLU A 312 31.82 7.74 -2.79
C GLU A 312 32.46 6.39 -2.38
N LYS A 313 31.74 5.52 -1.67
CA LYS A 313 32.15 4.19 -1.20
C LYS A 313 31.99 3.12 -2.31
N TYR A 314 32.41 3.42 -3.53
CA TYR A 314 32.11 2.62 -4.73
C TYR A 314 32.52 1.13 -4.61
N GLU A 315 33.62 0.83 -3.92
CA GLU A 315 34.09 -0.55 -3.65
C GLU A 315 33.11 -1.38 -2.80
N LEU A 316 32.23 -0.73 -2.03
CA LEU A 316 31.13 -1.38 -1.30
C LEU A 316 29.84 -1.43 -2.12
N ALA A 317 29.61 -0.46 -3.00
CA ALA A 317 28.43 -0.39 -3.85
C ALA A 317 28.43 -1.46 -4.96
N MET A 318 29.55 -1.61 -5.69
CA MET A 318 29.68 -2.54 -6.82
C MET A 318 29.26 -3.99 -6.50
N PRO A 319 29.73 -4.65 -5.42
CA PRO A 319 29.33 -6.03 -5.12
C PRO A 319 27.83 -6.17 -4.77
N LEU A 320 27.19 -5.13 -4.24
CA LEU A 320 25.76 -5.12 -3.93
C LEU A 320 24.91 -5.02 -5.19
N TYR A 321 25.21 -4.08 -6.10
CA TYR A 321 24.53 -3.99 -7.41
C TYR A 321 24.70 -5.27 -8.24
N LEU A 322 25.91 -5.83 -8.28
CA LEU A 322 26.16 -7.10 -8.99
C LEU A 322 25.35 -8.24 -8.37
N ARG A 323 25.25 -8.31 -7.03
CA ARG A 323 24.44 -9.33 -6.36
C ARG A 323 22.94 -9.14 -6.62
N ALA A 324 22.44 -7.90 -6.67
CA ALA A 324 21.06 -7.60 -7.03
C ALA A 324 20.75 -8.01 -8.48
N LEU A 325 21.68 -7.74 -9.41
CA LEU A 325 21.54 -8.06 -10.82
C LEU A 325 21.55 -9.57 -11.08
N ASP A 326 22.44 -10.32 -10.42
CA ASP A 326 22.46 -11.78 -10.51
C ASP A 326 21.22 -12.43 -9.89
N LEU A 327 20.65 -11.83 -8.83
CA LEU A 327 19.38 -12.26 -8.26
C LEU A 327 18.22 -12.07 -9.26
N LEU A 328 18.07 -10.88 -9.87
CA LEU A 328 17.02 -10.64 -10.87
C LEU A 328 17.15 -11.55 -12.10
N ARG A 329 18.38 -11.80 -12.57
CA ARG A 329 18.63 -12.73 -13.70
C ARG A 329 18.14 -14.16 -13.45
N VAL A 330 18.22 -14.63 -12.21
CA VAL A 330 17.75 -15.97 -11.83
C VAL A 330 16.23 -16.04 -11.77
N GLU A 331 15.55 -14.97 -11.33
CA GLU A 331 14.07 -14.90 -11.27
C GLU A 331 13.45 -14.63 -12.66
N GLU A 332 14.06 -13.77 -13.49
CA GLU A 332 13.53 -13.32 -14.79
C GLU A 332 13.96 -14.20 -15.99
N GLY A 333 15.07 -14.95 -15.86
CA GLY A 333 15.57 -15.85 -16.90
C GLY A 333 15.88 -15.15 -18.23
N GLU A 334 15.23 -15.59 -19.31
CA GLU A 334 15.41 -15.04 -20.66
C GLU A 334 14.61 -13.74 -20.93
N ALA A 335 13.76 -13.30 -19.99
CA ALA A 335 12.84 -12.17 -20.17
C ALA A 335 13.18 -10.99 -19.22
N PRO A 336 14.27 -10.24 -19.47
CA PRO A 336 14.74 -9.19 -18.57
C PRO A 336 13.74 -8.02 -18.45
N SER A 337 13.59 -7.51 -17.23
CA SER A 337 12.84 -6.27 -16.95
C SER A 337 13.73 -5.03 -16.92
N CYS A 338 13.10 -3.85 -16.88
CA CYS A 338 13.80 -2.57 -16.75
C CYS A 338 14.66 -2.46 -15.47
N LYS A 339 14.40 -3.28 -14.45
CA LYS A 339 15.22 -3.34 -13.23
C LYS A 339 16.64 -3.87 -13.51
N GLN A 340 16.81 -4.77 -14.48
CA GLN A 340 18.16 -5.14 -14.94
C GLN A 340 18.85 -3.98 -15.68
N VAL A 341 18.09 -3.17 -16.45
CA VAL A 341 18.62 -1.99 -17.16
C VAL A 341 19.14 -0.94 -16.18
N VAL A 342 18.37 -0.65 -15.12
CA VAL A 342 18.76 0.23 -14.00
C VAL A 342 20.07 -0.25 -13.38
N LEU A 343 20.13 -1.49 -12.88
CA LEU A 343 21.33 -2.02 -12.22
C LEU A 343 22.57 -2.09 -13.14
N LEU A 344 22.38 -2.29 -14.45
CA LEU A 344 23.48 -2.20 -15.43
C LEU A 344 24.04 -0.78 -15.55
N ASN A 345 23.18 0.25 -15.48
CA ASN A 345 23.59 1.64 -15.42
C ASN A 345 24.23 2.00 -14.06
N ASP A 346 23.74 1.44 -12.96
CA ASP A 346 24.25 1.79 -11.62
C ASP A 346 25.65 1.21 -11.39
N VAL A 347 25.92 0.00 -11.89
CA VAL A 347 27.29 -0.56 -11.96
C VAL A 347 28.19 0.33 -12.83
N ALA A 348 27.69 0.86 -13.95
CA ALA A 348 28.45 1.78 -14.79
C ALA A 348 28.77 3.09 -14.06
N SER A 349 27.78 3.65 -13.34
CA SER A 349 27.88 4.87 -12.55
C SER A 349 28.89 4.71 -11.40
N ALA A 350 28.83 3.60 -10.67
CA ALA A 350 29.78 3.28 -9.60
C ALA A 350 31.22 3.09 -10.12
N MET A 351 31.39 2.45 -11.29
CA MET A 351 32.71 2.33 -11.93
C MET A 351 33.22 3.67 -12.48
N ALA A 352 32.32 4.53 -13.00
CA ALA A 352 32.67 5.88 -13.46
C ALA A 352 33.10 6.80 -12.32
N GLY A 353 32.44 6.70 -11.15
CA GLY A 353 32.87 7.35 -9.91
C GLY A 353 34.24 6.83 -9.43
N GLN A 354 34.40 5.50 -9.34
CA GLN A 354 35.66 4.90 -8.89
C GLN A 354 36.83 5.18 -9.83
N ALA A 355 36.58 5.33 -11.14
CA ALA A 355 37.59 5.77 -12.10
C ALA A 355 38.06 7.21 -11.84
N GLN A 356 37.20 8.11 -11.35
CA GLN A 356 37.54 9.49 -11.01
C GLN A 356 38.26 9.58 -9.65
N SER A 357 37.89 8.72 -8.70
CA SER A 357 38.50 8.61 -7.36
C SER A 357 39.98 8.18 -7.33
N PRO A 358 40.71 8.40 -6.21
CA PRO A 358 42.10 7.98 -6.06
C PRO A 358 42.27 6.45 -5.97
N ILE A 359 42.77 5.84 -7.05
CA ILE A 359 42.94 4.39 -7.16
C ILE A 359 44.25 3.92 -6.49
N ARG A 360 44.16 2.92 -5.60
CA ARG A 360 45.31 2.29 -4.92
C ARG A 360 45.77 1.02 -5.67
N ALA A 361 46.53 1.21 -6.73
CA ALA A 361 47.12 0.12 -7.52
C ALA A 361 48.63 0.34 -7.76
N PRO A 362 49.40 -0.70 -8.13
CA PRO A 362 50.81 -0.54 -8.55
C PRO A 362 50.98 0.33 -9.80
N ASP A 363 49.97 0.34 -10.67
CA ASP A 363 49.83 1.25 -11.82
C ASP A 363 48.41 1.86 -11.79
N PRO A 364 48.24 3.03 -11.14
CA PRO A 364 46.93 3.69 -11.05
C PRO A 364 46.41 4.19 -12.40
N ALA A 365 47.28 4.50 -13.36
CA ALA A 365 46.88 5.02 -14.67
C ALA A 365 46.24 3.92 -15.52
N LYS A 366 46.87 2.75 -15.60
CA LYS A 366 46.32 1.58 -16.29
C LYS A 366 45.07 1.03 -15.59
N ALA A 367 45.05 1.02 -14.26
CA ALA A 367 43.85 0.64 -13.51
C ALA A 367 42.66 1.58 -13.79
N ARG A 368 42.93 2.90 -13.90
CA ARG A 368 41.93 3.92 -14.28
C ARG A 368 41.42 3.72 -15.71
N GLU A 369 42.30 3.45 -16.67
CA GLU A 369 41.92 3.12 -18.05
C GLU A 369 41.01 1.89 -18.11
N GLN A 370 41.37 0.82 -17.41
CA GLN A 370 40.58 -0.42 -17.31
C GLN A 370 39.20 -0.18 -16.66
N LEU A 371 39.11 0.66 -15.62
CA LEU A 371 37.84 1.02 -14.99
C LEU A 371 36.95 1.85 -15.91
N VAL A 372 37.51 2.82 -16.65
CA VAL A 372 36.74 3.62 -17.63
C VAL A 372 36.20 2.74 -18.76
N ASP A 373 37.01 1.83 -19.29
CA ASP A 373 36.60 0.94 -20.37
C ASP A 373 35.62 -0.14 -19.90
N ALA A 374 35.67 -0.55 -18.62
CA ALA A 374 34.66 -1.38 -17.99
C ALA A 374 33.34 -0.61 -17.80
N ALA A 375 33.38 0.61 -17.25
CA ALA A 375 32.21 1.48 -17.07
C ALA A 375 31.48 1.74 -18.39
N ARG A 376 32.23 2.02 -19.48
CA ARG A 376 31.69 2.16 -20.84
C ARG A 376 30.92 0.90 -21.27
N GLN A 377 31.47 -0.29 -21.02
CA GLN A 377 30.81 -1.55 -21.37
C GLN A 377 29.55 -1.82 -20.53
N TRP A 378 29.49 -1.40 -19.27
CA TRP A 378 28.26 -1.54 -18.46
C TRP A 378 27.17 -0.55 -18.89
N ALA A 379 27.52 0.71 -19.18
CA ALA A 379 26.58 1.69 -19.73
C ALA A 379 26.03 1.22 -21.09
N GLN A 380 26.89 0.74 -21.99
CA GLN A 380 26.44 0.19 -23.28
C GLN A 380 25.54 -1.04 -23.09
N LYS A 381 25.85 -1.96 -22.14
CA LYS A 381 24.99 -3.11 -21.84
C LYS A 381 23.60 -2.69 -21.33
N SER A 382 23.50 -1.61 -20.56
CA SER A 382 22.21 -1.04 -20.14
C SER A 382 21.38 -0.62 -21.35
N ILE A 383 21.95 0.19 -22.25
CA ILE A 383 21.31 0.65 -23.49
C ILE A 383 20.94 -0.53 -24.41
N ASP A 384 21.88 -1.46 -24.63
CA ASP A 384 21.71 -2.65 -25.47
C ASP A 384 20.63 -3.61 -24.93
N MET A 385 20.41 -3.63 -23.61
CA MET A 385 19.35 -4.42 -22.97
C MET A 385 18.01 -3.68 -23.07
N ALA A 386 17.97 -2.38 -22.76
CA ALA A 386 16.79 -1.55 -22.90
C ALA A 386 16.24 -1.61 -24.34
N ALA A 387 17.11 -1.60 -25.36
CA ALA A 387 16.70 -1.71 -26.77
C ALA A 387 15.97 -3.02 -27.13
N ARG A 388 16.04 -4.06 -26.28
CA ARG A 388 15.35 -5.34 -26.45
C ARG A 388 14.02 -5.42 -25.69
N ILE A 389 13.84 -4.59 -24.66
CA ILE A 389 12.66 -4.59 -23.80
C ILE A 389 11.56 -3.72 -24.43
N GLN A 390 10.43 -4.36 -24.72
CA GLN A 390 9.27 -3.78 -25.42
C GLN A 390 8.07 -3.65 -24.47
N PRO A 391 7.12 -2.73 -24.75
CA PRO A 391 5.83 -2.69 -24.03
C PRO A 391 5.10 -4.04 -24.13
N PRO A 392 4.39 -4.48 -23.06
CA PRO A 392 4.10 -3.77 -21.82
C PRO A 392 5.16 -3.93 -20.72
N VAL A 393 6.30 -4.59 -20.99
CA VAL A 393 7.39 -4.77 -20.00
C VAL A 393 8.29 -3.54 -19.94
N ARG A 394 8.40 -2.78 -21.04
CA ARG A 394 9.05 -1.47 -21.03
C ARG A 394 8.22 -0.45 -20.24
N ASP A 395 8.85 0.14 -19.24
CA ASP A 395 8.36 1.25 -18.45
C ASP A 395 9.37 2.43 -18.46
N GLN A 396 9.07 3.46 -17.67
CA GLN A 396 9.90 4.66 -17.56
C GLN A 396 11.31 4.39 -17.03
N ASP A 397 11.53 3.31 -16.25
CA ASP A 397 12.84 3.01 -15.66
C ASP A 397 13.84 2.56 -16.74
N CYS A 398 13.37 1.87 -17.79
CA CYS A 398 14.18 1.60 -18.99
C CYS A 398 14.60 2.89 -19.70
N ASP A 399 13.69 3.86 -19.78
CA ASP A 399 13.86 5.08 -20.57
C ASP A 399 14.76 6.11 -19.87
N THR A 400 14.57 6.33 -18.57
CA THR A 400 15.46 7.18 -17.75
C THR A 400 16.85 6.55 -17.61
N SER A 401 16.95 5.23 -17.51
CA SER A 401 18.25 4.53 -17.54
C SER A 401 18.99 4.70 -18.85
N CYS A 402 18.30 4.75 -20.01
CA CYS A 402 18.93 5.09 -21.28
C CYS A 402 19.51 6.52 -21.28
N VAL A 403 18.81 7.50 -20.68
CA VAL A 403 19.33 8.87 -20.51
C VAL A 403 20.59 8.85 -19.64
N ALA A 404 20.52 8.22 -18.46
CA ALA A 404 21.63 8.14 -17.50
C ALA A 404 22.85 7.41 -18.08
N ALA A 405 22.66 6.27 -18.75
CA ALA A 405 23.74 5.52 -19.39
C ALA A 405 24.41 6.32 -20.52
N THR A 406 23.62 7.04 -21.32
CA THR A 406 24.16 7.91 -22.40
C THR A 406 24.91 9.12 -21.83
N TYR A 407 24.42 9.69 -20.73
CA TYR A 407 25.12 10.75 -19.98
C TYR A 407 26.45 10.25 -19.39
N ASN A 408 26.43 9.07 -18.75
CA ASN A 408 27.62 8.41 -18.19
C ASN A 408 28.68 8.13 -19.26
N LEU A 409 28.28 7.68 -20.45
CA LEU A 409 29.20 7.56 -21.60
C LEU A 409 29.84 8.91 -21.96
N GLY A 410 29.08 10.00 -21.89
CA GLY A 410 29.56 11.37 -22.09
C GLY A 410 30.59 11.81 -21.05
N GLU A 411 30.36 11.53 -19.76
CA GLU A 411 31.32 11.86 -18.69
C GLU A 411 32.62 11.06 -18.81
N LEU A 412 32.53 9.76 -19.13
CA LEU A 412 33.71 8.93 -19.41
C LEU A 412 34.50 9.43 -20.63
N ALA A 413 33.82 10.00 -21.64
CA ALA A 413 34.48 10.63 -22.79
C ALA A 413 35.12 11.99 -22.43
N GLU A 414 34.47 12.83 -21.61
CA GLU A 414 35.04 14.09 -21.13
C GLU A 414 36.28 13.83 -20.25
N PHE A 415 36.21 12.82 -19.39
CA PHE A 415 37.30 12.39 -18.50
C PHE A 415 38.51 11.84 -19.28
N GLN A 416 38.29 11.16 -20.41
CA GLN A 416 39.36 10.79 -21.35
C GLN A 416 39.82 11.95 -22.26
N GLY A 417 39.35 13.18 -22.04
CA GLY A 417 39.71 14.36 -22.85
C GLY A 417 39.08 14.41 -24.24
N LYS A 418 38.15 13.49 -24.56
CA LYS A 418 37.53 13.34 -25.88
C LYS A 418 36.35 14.29 -26.04
N GLY A 419 36.59 15.60 -25.93
CA GLY A 419 35.55 16.63 -25.84
C GLY A 419 34.43 16.50 -26.89
N LYS A 420 34.77 16.25 -28.16
CA LYS A 420 33.78 16.08 -29.25
C LYS A 420 32.90 14.83 -29.12
N GLU A 421 33.42 13.76 -28.52
CA GLU A 421 32.65 12.53 -28.26
C GLU A 421 31.69 12.76 -27.09
N ALA A 422 32.15 13.40 -26.01
CA ALA A 422 31.33 13.82 -24.88
C ALA A 422 30.20 14.78 -25.32
N GLU A 423 30.53 15.80 -26.11
CA GLU A 423 29.59 16.79 -26.65
C GLU A 423 28.52 16.17 -27.57
N ARG A 424 28.85 15.06 -28.25
CA ARG A 424 27.88 14.25 -29.01
C ARG A 424 26.96 13.48 -28.06
N LEU A 425 27.53 12.77 -27.09
CA LEU A 425 26.81 11.93 -26.13
C LEU A 425 25.88 12.73 -25.21
N TYR A 426 26.30 13.91 -24.72
CA TYR A 426 25.42 14.76 -23.92
C TYR A 426 24.24 15.34 -24.75
N ARG A 427 24.40 15.59 -26.06
CA ARG A 427 23.27 15.97 -26.93
C ARG A 427 22.32 14.80 -27.18
N GLU A 428 22.85 13.60 -27.33
CA GLU A 428 22.07 12.36 -27.47
C GLU A 428 21.25 12.10 -26.19
N ALA A 429 21.89 12.15 -25.03
CA ALA A 429 21.24 12.06 -23.72
C ALA A 429 20.19 13.17 -23.51
N LYS A 430 20.48 14.42 -23.91
CA LYS A 430 19.50 15.52 -23.85
C LYS A 430 18.29 15.26 -24.74
N SER A 431 18.49 14.85 -25.99
CA SER A 431 17.39 14.58 -26.92
C SER A 431 16.50 13.41 -26.45
N LEU A 432 17.07 12.44 -25.72
CA LEU A 432 16.29 11.40 -25.05
C LEU A 432 15.49 11.98 -23.87
N ALA A 433 16.11 12.78 -23.00
CA ALA A 433 15.45 13.40 -21.86
C ALA A 433 14.28 14.35 -22.28
N GLU A 434 14.50 15.18 -23.30
CA GLU A 434 13.47 16.05 -23.89
C GLU A 434 12.31 15.24 -24.49
N GLY A 435 12.61 14.11 -25.14
CA GLY A 435 11.59 13.20 -25.70
C GLY A 435 10.74 12.47 -24.65
N LEU A 436 11.23 12.39 -23.41
CA LEU A 436 10.56 11.75 -22.26
C LEU A 436 9.88 12.75 -21.31
N GLY A 437 10.15 14.05 -21.46
CA GLY A 437 9.76 15.07 -20.46
C GLY A 437 10.53 14.95 -19.14
N PHE A 438 11.74 14.40 -19.16
CA PHE A 438 12.57 14.19 -17.96
C PHE A 438 13.43 15.43 -17.66
N GLU A 439 12.80 16.43 -17.05
CA GLU A 439 13.36 17.77 -16.79
C GLU A 439 14.71 17.74 -16.06
N GLU A 440 14.90 16.85 -15.08
CA GLU A 440 16.18 16.69 -14.36
C GLU A 440 17.29 16.22 -15.31
N GLY A 441 17.00 15.29 -16.22
CA GLY A 441 17.91 14.85 -17.27
C GLY A 441 18.25 15.97 -18.27
N VAL A 442 17.29 16.83 -18.61
CA VAL A 442 17.52 18.00 -19.46
C VAL A 442 18.43 19.01 -18.74
N ALA A 443 18.17 19.31 -17.46
CA ALA A 443 18.99 20.24 -16.66
C ALA A 443 20.42 19.73 -16.44
N MET A 444 20.59 18.42 -16.21
CA MET A 444 21.87 17.74 -16.08
C MET A 444 22.69 17.81 -17.38
N THR A 445 22.09 17.42 -18.51
CA THR A 445 22.75 17.41 -19.82
C THR A 445 23.10 18.81 -20.32
N ASP A 446 22.23 19.80 -20.13
CA ASP A 446 22.56 21.21 -20.42
C ASP A 446 23.71 21.73 -19.56
N SER A 447 23.84 21.26 -18.32
CA SER A 447 24.93 21.65 -17.43
C SER A 447 26.27 21.06 -17.91
N ALA A 448 26.29 19.79 -18.32
CA ALA A 448 27.46 19.15 -18.90
C ALA A 448 27.86 19.73 -20.27
N LEU A 449 26.89 20.00 -21.16
CA LEU A 449 27.14 20.69 -22.44
C LEU A 449 27.83 22.05 -22.22
N LYS A 450 27.38 22.83 -21.22
CA LYS A 450 28.02 24.10 -20.84
C LYS A 450 29.45 23.93 -20.29
N ARG A 451 29.87 22.74 -19.83
CA ARG A 451 31.27 22.43 -19.48
C ARG A 451 32.11 22.20 -20.73
N VAL A 452 31.68 21.29 -21.61
CA VAL A 452 32.49 20.85 -22.75
C VAL A 452 32.57 21.85 -23.90
N THR A 453 31.55 22.70 -24.11
CA THR A 453 31.58 23.72 -25.18
C THR A 453 32.26 25.04 -24.76
N LYS A 454 32.85 25.10 -23.56
CA LYS A 454 33.60 26.26 -23.05
C LYS A 454 35.11 26.00 -22.87
N LYS A 455 35.56 24.79 -23.22
CA LYS A 455 36.96 24.36 -23.24
C LYS A 455 37.51 24.49 -24.66
#